data_AF-F0R8J2-F1
#
_entry.id   AF-F0R8J2-F1
#
_cell.length_a   1.000
_cell.length_b   1.000
_cell.length_c   1.000
_cell.angle_alpha   90.00
_cell.angle_beta   90.00
_cell.angle_gamma   90.00
#
_symmetry.space_group_name_H-M   'P 1'
#
loop_
_entity.id
_entity.type
_entity.pdbx_description
1 polymer ?
#
loop_
_entity_poly.entity_id
_entity_poly.type
_entity_poly.pdbx_seq_one_letter_code
_entity_poly.pdbx_strand_id
1 'polypeptide(L)'
;MKKRTILILTILAAGLLMWKWLACGYNPDKPTEFYPILTRLNDGMKHEAFVVSNAPCDTSELRKMVEKYDIETLPLDTLEKYESISRTYYKETKYMTKNFKEGEEYDPEFSTWDNIQDFRNHIDDILMETHHYSVDTNQKYHTVWVHWDWDYKKGNKYVNRIKELFQDWNSFVCAKKKLYGIE
;
A
#
# COMPACT_ATOMS: atom_id res chain seq x y z
N MET A 1 -4.73 27.50 -35.42
CA MET A 1 -4.12 26.48 -34.53
C MET A 1 -5.03 25.27 -34.48
N LYS A 2 -4.86 24.23 -35.31
CA LYS A 2 -6.02 23.32 -35.55
C LYS A 2 -5.80 21.80 -35.59
N LYS A 3 -4.65 21.25 -35.97
CA LYS A 3 -4.46 19.78 -35.94
C LYS A 3 -3.06 19.35 -35.54
N ARG A 4 -2.02 20.00 -36.08
CA ARG A 4 -0.61 19.72 -35.73
C ARG A 4 -0.29 19.98 -34.25
N THR A 5 -0.78 21.09 -33.69
CA THR A 5 -0.60 21.41 -32.26
C THR A 5 -1.27 20.38 -31.35
N ILE A 6 -2.49 19.94 -31.70
CA ILE A 6 -3.22 18.90 -30.96
C ILE A 6 -2.45 17.58 -31.04
N LEU A 7 -2.02 17.16 -32.23
CA LEU A 7 -1.24 15.93 -32.42
C LEU A 7 0.06 15.92 -31.60
N ILE A 8 0.81 17.02 -31.60
CA ILE A 8 2.05 17.16 -30.81
C ILE A 8 1.76 17.06 -29.31
N LEU A 9 0.73 17.74 -28.81
CA LEU A 9 0.32 17.65 -27.41
C LEU A 9 -0.12 16.22 -27.04
N THR A 10 -0.78 15.51 -27.96
CA THR A 10 -1.22 14.13 -27.73
C THR A 10 -0.03 13.16 -27.64
N ILE A 11 0.97 13.31 -28.53
CA ILE A 11 2.20 12.51 -28.51
C ILE A 11 3.02 12.81 -27.25
N LEU A 12 3.13 14.07 -26.85
CA LEU A 12 3.83 14.46 -25.62
C LEU A 12 3.13 13.87 -24.39
N ALA A 13 1.81 13.95 -24.30
CA ALA A 13 1.05 13.36 -23.20
C ALA A 13 1.22 11.83 -23.14
N ALA A 14 1.15 11.14 -24.28
CA ALA A 14 1.39 9.70 -24.34
C ALA A 14 2.83 9.33 -23.95
N GLY A 15 3.82 10.11 -24.41
CA GLY A 15 5.23 9.94 -24.02
C GLY A 15 5.46 10.15 -22.53
N LEU A 16 4.83 11.15 -21.92
CA LEU A 16 4.87 11.42 -20.47
C LEU A 16 4.23 10.29 -19.66
N LEU A 17 3.10 9.75 -20.11
CA LEU A 17 2.42 8.63 -19.45
C LEU A 17 3.27 7.35 -19.54
N MET A 18 3.81 7.03 -20.72
CA MET A 18 4.70 5.88 -20.89
C MET A 18 6.00 6.03 -20.09
N TRP A 19 6.58 7.24 -20.06
CA TRP A 19 7.76 7.52 -19.23
C TRP A 19 7.45 7.31 -17.75
N LYS A 20 6.30 7.81 -17.27
CA LYS A 20 5.87 7.64 -15.88
C LYS A 20 5.73 6.16 -15.52
N TRP A 21 5.13 5.34 -16.36
CA TRP A 21 5.00 3.89 -16.15
C TRP A 21 6.35 3.16 -16.14
N LEU A 22 7.22 3.48 -17.11
CA LEU A 22 8.58 2.92 -17.17
C LEU A 22 9.44 3.32 -15.97
N ALA A 23 9.31 4.57 -15.50
CA ALA A 23 10.09 5.09 -14.36
C ALA A 23 9.73 4.41 -13.03
N CYS A 24 8.47 4.00 -12.85
CA CYS A 24 8.03 3.38 -11.60
C CYS A 24 8.05 1.84 -11.63
N GLY A 25 8.30 1.23 -12.78
CA GLY A 25 8.44 -0.22 -12.95
C GLY A 25 7.10 -0.99 -13.02
N TYR A 26 5.99 -0.29 -13.22
CA TYR A 26 4.66 -0.90 -13.34
C TYR A 26 4.43 -1.48 -14.73
N ASN A 27 3.95 -2.72 -14.78
CA ASN A 27 3.56 -3.43 -15.98
C ASN A 27 2.04 -3.68 -15.97
N PRO A 28 1.25 -3.01 -16.82
CA PRO A 28 -0.20 -3.17 -16.86
C PRO A 28 -0.66 -4.57 -17.33
N ASP A 29 0.22 -5.34 -17.97
CA ASP A 29 -0.07 -6.69 -18.46
C ASP A 29 0.17 -7.78 -17.39
N LYS A 30 0.66 -7.40 -16.21
CA LYS A 30 0.86 -8.31 -15.07
C LYS A 30 -0.08 -7.94 -13.92
N PRO A 31 -0.55 -8.93 -13.13
CA PRO A 31 -1.32 -8.63 -11.94
C PRO A 31 -0.45 -7.93 -10.89
N THR A 32 -1.09 -7.14 -10.03
CA THR A 32 -0.50 -6.71 -8.77
C THR A 32 -0.73 -7.81 -7.73
N GLU A 33 0.31 -8.20 -7.00
CA GLU A 33 0.26 -9.32 -6.06
C GLU A 33 0.75 -8.89 -4.66
N PHE A 34 0.15 -9.46 -3.62
CA PHE A 34 0.43 -9.13 -2.22
C PHE A 34 1.06 -10.33 -1.51
N TYR A 35 2.27 -10.15 -1.00
CA TYR A 35 3.04 -11.18 -0.33
C TYR A 35 3.17 -10.85 1.16
N PRO A 36 2.52 -11.61 2.07
CA PRO A 36 2.68 -11.39 3.50
C PRO A 36 4.11 -11.73 3.92
N ILE A 37 4.79 -10.79 4.55
CA ILE A 37 6.18 -10.94 5.03
C ILE A 37 6.30 -10.87 6.55
N LEU A 38 5.31 -10.28 7.24
CA LEU A 38 5.26 -10.21 8.69
C LEU A 38 3.82 -10.32 9.17
N THR A 39 3.62 -11.08 10.23
CA THR A 39 2.45 -10.98 11.11
C THR A 39 2.93 -10.96 12.55
N ARG A 40 2.65 -9.86 13.25
CA ARG A 40 2.98 -9.69 14.67
C ARG A 40 1.71 -9.44 15.46
N LEU A 41 1.57 -10.17 16.57
CA LEU A 41 0.46 -10.02 17.51
C LEU A 41 1.03 -9.46 18.82
N ASN A 42 0.44 -8.37 19.30
CA ASN A 42 0.67 -7.84 20.65
C ASN A 42 -0.69 -7.76 21.36
N ASP A 43 -0.72 -7.47 22.66
CA ASP A 43 -1.97 -7.39 23.43
C ASP A 43 -3.01 -6.48 22.76
N GLY A 44 -4.10 -7.08 22.27
CA GLY A 44 -5.17 -6.39 21.55
C GLY A 44 -4.82 -5.86 20.15
N MET A 45 -3.59 -6.03 19.67
CA MET A 45 -3.12 -5.46 18.41
C MET A 45 -2.60 -6.50 17.41
N LYS A 46 -2.91 -6.31 16.13
CA LYS A 46 -2.36 -7.08 15.02
C LYS A 46 -1.62 -6.14 14.06
N HIS A 47 -0.38 -6.46 13.76
CA HIS A 47 0.41 -5.78 12.74
C HIS A 47 0.77 -6.75 11.64
N GLU A 48 0.53 -6.38 10.38
CA GLU A 48 0.94 -7.16 9.21
C GLU A 48 1.75 -6.28 8.25
N ALA A 49 2.72 -6.88 7.59
CA ALA A 49 3.44 -6.24 6.50
C ALA A 49 3.38 -7.11 5.25
N PHE A 50 3.26 -6.44 4.10
CA PHE A 50 3.16 -7.07 2.80
C PHE A 50 4.14 -6.42 1.83
N VAL A 51 4.74 -7.23 0.95
CA VAL A 51 5.36 -6.74 -0.27
C VAL A 51 4.35 -6.78 -1.41
N VAL A 52 4.23 -5.67 -2.12
CA VAL A 52 3.34 -5.50 -3.27
C VAL A 52 4.18 -5.57 -4.54
N SER A 53 4.06 -6.69 -5.25
CA SER A 53 4.67 -6.87 -6.56
C SER A 53 3.84 -6.16 -7.63
N ASN A 54 4.53 -5.52 -8.58
CA ASN A 54 3.91 -4.82 -9.71
C ASN A 54 2.83 -3.81 -9.26
N ALA A 55 3.12 -3.01 -8.24
CA ALA A 55 2.20 -1.99 -7.72
C ALA A 55 1.93 -0.89 -8.77
N PRO A 56 0.66 -0.46 -8.97
CA PRO A 56 0.34 0.62 -9.88
C PRO A 56 0.87 1.96 -9.35
N CYS A 57 1.26 2.83 -10.27
CA CYS A 57 1.86 4.12 -9.95
C CYS A 57 0.82 5.23 -9.78
N ASP A 58 -0.42 4.96 -10.22
CA ASP A 58 -1.57 5.78 -9.87
C ASP A 58 -1.97 5.49 -8.43
N THR A 59 -1.87 6.50 -7.57
CA THR A 59 -2.15 6.34 -6.14
C THR A 59 -3.61 6.06 -5.84
N SER A 60 -4.54 6.48 -6.71
CA SER A 60 -5.96 6.15 -6.56
C SER A 60 -6.21 4.69 -6.90
N GLU A 61 -5.53 4.17 -7.93
CA GLU A 61 -5.59 2.75 -8.30
C GLU A 61 -4.95 1.87 -7.22
N LEU A 62 -3.74 2.22 -6.75
CA LEU A 62 -3.07 1.54 -5.64
C LEU A 62 -3.96 1.47 -4.41
N ARG A 63 -4.54 2.61 -4.01
CA ARG A 63 -5.45 2.69 -2.86
C ARG A 63 -6.63 1.74 -3.02
N LYS A 64 -7.29 1.76 -4.19
CA LYS A 64 -8.42 0.88 -4.48
C LYS A 64 -8.01 -0.60 -4.37
N MET A 65 -6.85 -0.98 -4.90
CA MET A 65 -6.35 -2.35 -4.83
C MET A 65 -6.05 -2.78 -3.39
N VAL A 66 -5.36 -1.94 -2.62
CA VAL A 66 -5.01 -2.22 -1.22
C VAL A 66 -6.26 -2.32 -0.36
N GLU A 67 -7.19 -1.38 -0.45
CA GLU A 67 -8.43 -1.43 0.34
C GLU A 67 -9.31 -2.64 -0.06
N LYS A 68 -9.33 -3.02 -1.34
CA LYS A 68 -10.01 -4.24 -1.78
C LYS A 68 -9.35 -5.49 -1.16
N TYR A 69 -8.02 -5.58 -1.24
CA TYR A 69 -7.26 -6.69 -0.63
C TYR A 69 -7.50 -6.77 0.88
N ASP A 70 -7.56 -5.63 1.57
CA ASP A 70 -7.89 -5.57 3.00
C ASP A 70 -9.24 -6.20 3.28
N ILE A 71 -10.29 -5.82 2.56
CA ILE A 71 -11.64 -6.35 2.77
C ILE A 71 -11.75 -7.84 2.43
N GLU A 72 -11.01 -8.31 1.43
CA GLU A 72 -11.00 -9.73 1.04
C GLU A 72 -10.23 -10.61 2.04
N THR A 73 -9.28 -10.04 2.79
CA THR A 73 -8.37 -10.80 3.67
C THR A 73 -8.48 -10.48 5.16
N LEU A 74 -9.27 -9.46 5.55
CA LEU A 74 -9.66 -9.18 6.93
C LEU A 74 -11.13 -9.56 7.12
N PRO A 75 -11.42 -10.80 7.53
CA PRO A 75 -12.79 -11.18 7.86
C PRO A 75 -13.27 -10.37 9.07
N LEU A 76 -14.60 -10.18 9.15
CA LEU A 76 -15.25 -9.41 10.21
C LEU A 76 -14.82 -9.87 11.61
N ASP A 77 -14.77 -11.18 11.86
CA ASP A 77 -14.32 -11.76 13.12
C ASP A 77 -12.90 -11.34 13.52
N THR A 78 -12.01 -11.11 12.54
CA THR A 78 -10.66 -10.58 12.81
C THR A 78 -10.72 -9.11 13.20
N LEU A 79 -11.51 -8.29 12.49
CA LEU A 79 -11.71 -6.88 12.84
C LEU A 79 -12.30 -6.73 14.26
N GLU A 80 -13.21 -7.61 14.66
CA GLU A 80 -13.83 -7.61 16.00
C GLU A 80 -12.89 -8.10 17.10
N LYS A 81 -11.99 -9.04 16.79
CA LYS A 81 -11.07 -9.63 17.76
C LYS A 81 -10.00 -8.66 18.26
N TYR A 82 -9.52 -7.76 17.40
CA TYR A 82 -8.40 -6.87 17.72
C TYR A 82 -8.87 -5.43 17.90
N GLU A 83 -8.38 -4.75 18.93
CA GLU A 83 -8.62 -3.32 19.16
C GLU A 83 -7.99 -2.48 18.05
N SER A 84 -6.82 -2.91 17.56
CA SER A 84 -6.09 -2.26 16.48
C SER A 84 -5.54 -3.27 15.49
N ILE A 85 -5.72 -3.00 14.21
CA ILE A 85 -5.05 -3.71 13.11
C ILE A 85 -4.33 -2.69 12.24
N SER A 86 -3.02 -2.83 12.09
CA SER A 86 -2.23 -2.03 11.16
C SER A 86 -1.64 -2.91 10.07
N ARG A 87 -1.73 -2.47 8.82
CA ARG A 87 -1.12 -3.14 7.68
C ARG A 87 -0.24 -2.17 6.92
N THR A 88 1.01 -2.57 6.68
CA THR A 88 1.97 -1.78 5.92
C THR A 88 2.28 -2.49 4.60
N TYR A 89 2.19 -1.73 3.51
CA TYR A 89 2.39 -2.21 2.15
C TYR A 89 3.66 -1.62 1.59
N TYR A 90 4.65 -2.46 1.33
CA TYR A 90 5.93 -2.08 0.77
C TYR A 90 5.97 -2.36 -0.74
N LYS A 91 6.72 -1.55 -1.48
CA LYS A 91 7.06 -1.83 -2.87
C LYS A 91 8.02 -3.01 -2.92
N GLU A 92 7.81 -3.91 -3.88
CA GLU A 92 8.87 -4.85 -4.23
C GLU A 92 10.09 -4.12 -4.78
N THR A 93 11.24 -4.35 -4.16
CA THR A 93 12.55 -3.89 -4.62
C THR A 93 13.56 -5.02 -4.53
N LYS A 94 14.80 -4.77 -4.98
CA LYS A 94 15.89 -5.75 -4.81
C LYS A 94 16.24 -6.02 -3.34
N TYR A 95 15.82 -5.15 -2.42
CA TYR A 95 16.05 -5.30 -0.97
C TYR A 95 14.75 -5.69 -0.25
N MET A 96 13.62 -5.04 -0.57
CA MET A 96 12.31 -5.39 -0.02
C MET A 96 11.64 -6.46 -0.89
N THR A 97 12.03 -7.71 -0.69
CA THR A 97 11.59 -8.85 -1.51
C THR A 97 10.38 -9.55 -0.91
N LYS A 98 9.66 -10.35 -1.71
CA LYS A 98 8.57 -11.22 -1.20
C LYS A 98 8.99 -12.23 -0.12
N ASN A 99 10.29 -12.47 0.03
CA ASN A 99 10.86 -13.36 1.04
C ASN A 99 11.50 -12.58 2.20
N PHE A 100 11.27 -11.27 2.28
CA PHE A 100 11.85 -10.41 3.30
C PHE A 100 11.54 -10.93 4.71
N LYS A 101 12.55 -10.97 5.57
CA LYS A 101 12.48 -11.40 6.96
C LYS A 101 13.40 -10.54 7.81
N GLU A 102 12.81 -9.73 8.69
CA GLU A 102 13.54 -8.90 9.65
C GLU A 102 14.60 -9.71 10.41
N GLY A 103 15.84 -9.24 10.39
CA GLY A 103 16.97 -9.84 11.12
C GLY A 103 17.73 -10.95 10.36
N GLU A 104 17.23 -11.42 9.21
CA GLU A 104 17.96 -12.34 8.34
C GLU A 104 18.93 -11.60 7.42
N GLU A 105 19.92 -12.30 6.86
CA GLU A 105 20.81 -11.73 5.84
C GLU A 105 20.13 -11.62 4.48
N TYR A 106 20.51 -10.65 3.66
CA TYR A 106 20.11 -10.64 2.25
C TYR A 106 20.83 -11.73 1.45
N ASP A 107 20.09 -12.36 0.53
CA ASP A 107 20.64 -13.24 -0.51
C ASP A 107 20.19 -12.71 -1.89
N PRO A 108 21.11 -12.23 -2.75
CA PRO A 108 22.56 -12.21 -2.58
C PRO A 108 23.04 -11.18 -1.54
N GLU A 109 24.26 -11.36 -1.06
CA GLU A 109 24.92 -10.36 -0.21
C GLU A 109 25.08 -9.04 -0.98
N PHE A 110 24.60 -7.95 -0.40
CA PHE A 110 24.68 -6.61 -0.98
C PHE A 110 25.76 -5.73 -0.34
N SER A 111 26.23 -6.08 0.86
CA SER A 111 27.17 -5.28 1.67
C SER A 111 27.91 -6.16 2.66
N THR A 112 29.24 -6.07 2.68
CA THR A 112 30.10 -6.84 3.60
C THR A 112 30.11 -6.32 5.04
N TRP A 113 29.47 -5.17 5.29
CA TRP A 113 29.46 -4.50 6.60
C TRP A 113 28.12 -4.58 7.31
N ASP A 114 27.04 -4.53 6.53
CA ASP A 114 25.67 -4.61 7.04
C ASP A 114 24.79 -5.20 5.93
N ASN A 115 24.58 -6.51 6.02
CA ASN A 115 23.76 -7.28 5.09
C ASN A 115 22.44 -7.73 5.74
N ILE A 116 22.04 -7.12 6.85
CA ILE A 116 20.85 -7.53 7.59
C ILE A 116 19.61 -6.84 7.02
N GLN A 117 18.57 -7.63 6.83
CA GLN A 117 17.23 -7.17 6.47
C GLN A 117 16.62 -6.43 7.66
N ASP A 118 16.34 -5.14 7.47
CA ASP A 118 15.85 -4.26 8.54
C ASP A 118 14.78 -3.31 7.99
N PHE A 119 13.56 -3.41 8.50
CA PHE A 119 12.41 -2.59 8.11
C PHE A 119 12.70 -1.09 8.21
N ARG A 120 13.59 -0.65 9.10
CA ARG A 120 13.99 0.76 9.25
C ARG A 120 14.71 1.30 8.03
N ASN A 121 15.31 0.42 7.22
CA ASN A 121 15.95 0.78 5.96
C ASN A 121 14.95 0.91 4.80
N HIS A 122 13.69 0.53 5.01
CA HIS A 122 12.65 0.46 3.97
C HIS A 122 11.53 1.48 4.13
N ILE A 123 11.75 2.54 4.90
CA ILE A 123 10.74 3.59 5.12
C ILE A 123 10.35 4.26 3.79
N ASP A 124 11.28 4.37 2.84
CA ASP A 124 11.03 4.95 1.53
C ASP A 124 10.43 3.95 0.52
N ASP A 125 10.36 2.66 0.89
CA ASP A 125 9.67 1.63 0.10
C ASP A 125 8.19 1.49 0.50
N ILE A 126 7.72 2.19 1.55
CA ILE A 126 6.31 2.14 1.97
C ILE A 126 5.43 2.81 0.93
N LEU A 127 4.52 2.04 0.35
CA LEU A 127 3.50 2.50 -0.59
C LEU A 127 2.31 3.10 0.14
N MET A 128 1.82 2.37 1.14
CA MET A 128 0.56 2.65 1.80
C MET A 128 0.50 1.98 3.16
N GLU A 129 -0.23 2.59 4.09
CA GLU A 129 -0.56 2.02 5.39
C GLU A 129 -2.07 2.08 5.60
N THR A 130 -2.64 1.01 6.15
CA THR A 130 -4.03 0.98 6.59
C THR A 130 -4.11 0.68 8.08
N HIS A 131 -5.04 1.37 8.75
CA HIS A 131 -5.27 1.21 10.17
C HIS A 131 -6.77 1.06 10.43
N HIS A 132 -7.11 -0.01 11.14
CA HIS A 132 -8.45 -0.29 11.65
C HIS A 132 -8.36 -0.24 13.17
N TYR A 133 -8.98 0.76 13.80
CA TYR A 133 -8.89 0.96 15.25
C TYR A 133 -10.26 1.20 15.88
N SER A 134 -10.51 0.54 17.01
CA SER A 134 -11.67 0.79 17.87
C SER A 134 -11.31 1.90 18.87
N VAL A 135 -11.96 3.06 18.79
CA VAL A 135 -11.78 4.12 19.81
C VAL A 135 -12.58 3.83 21.07
N ASP A 136 -13.77 3.27 20.92
CA ASP A 136 -14.62 2.80 22.01
C ASP A 136 -15.56 1.67 21.50
N THR A 137 -16.55 1.28 22.31
CA THR A 137 -17.54 0.24 21.93
C THR A 137 -18.41 0.65 20.74
N ASN A 138 -18.48 1.94 20.40
CA ASN A 138 -19.50 2.51 19.51
C ASN A 138 -18.91 3.18 18.26
N GLN A 139 -17.59 3.31 18.15
CA GLN A 139 -16.92 3.97 17.03
C GLN A 139 -15.71 3.20 16.54
N LYS A 140 -15.73 2.92 15.23
CA LYS A 140 -14.66 2.26 14.49
C LYS A 140 -14.03 3.23 13.50
N TYR A 141 -12.70 3.26 13.49
CA TYR A 141 -11.92 4.10 12.59
C TYR A 141 -11.24 3.26 11.55
N HIS A 142 -11.43 3.64 10.30
CA HIS A 142 -10.60 3.19 9.19
C HIS A 142 -9.77 4.38 8.71
N THR A 143 -8.46 4.20 8.66
CA THR A 143 -7.53 5.22 8.19
C THR A 143 -6.65 4.64 7.11
N VAL A 144 -6.47 5.40 6.03
CA VAL A 144 -5.62 5.08 4.88
C VAL A 144 -4.59 6.18 4.72
N TRP A 145 -3.31 5.81 4.71
CA TRP A 145 -2.19 6.70 4.42
C TRP A 145 -1.55 6.24 3.12
N VAL A 146 -1.75 6.99 2.04
CA VAL A 146 -1.07 6.72 0.77
C VAL A 146 0.16 7.62 0.70
N HIS A 147 1.35 7.04 0.64
CA HIS A 147 2.58 7.82 0.52
C HIS A 147 2.66 8.34 -0.92
N TRP A 148 2.66 9.67 -1.09
CA TRP A 148 2.71 10.32 -2.41
C TRP A 148 4.13 10.64 -2.80
N ASP A 149 4.37 10.48 -4.10
CA ASP A 149 5.51 10.94 -4.88
C ASP A 149 6.83 10.20 -4.67
N TRP A 150 7.13 9.39 -5.68
CA TRP A 150 8.37 8.63 -5.87
C TRP A 150 9.60 9.51 -6.05
N ASP A 151 9.45 10.85 -6.13
CA ASP A 151 10.54 11.79 -6.38
C ASP A 151 10.64 12.98 -5.37
N TYR A 152 9.81 13.07 -4.32
CA TYR A 152 9.81 14.26 -3.46
C TYR A 152 10.62 14.10 -2.17
N LYS A 153 11.84 14.63 -2.22
CA LYS A 153 12.77 14.84 -1.10
C LYS A 153 12.10 15.43 0.14
N LYS A 154 12.29 14.73 1.27
CA LYS A 154 12.41 15.25 2.65
C LYS A 154 11.61 16.53 2.94
N GLY A 155 10.35 16.43 3.36
CA GLY A 155 9.70 17.61 3.93
C GLY A 155 8.32 17.45 4.53
N ASN A 156 7.36 16.82 3.84
CA ASN A 156 5.99 16.70 4.33
C ASN A 156 5.38 15.36 3.87
N LYS A 157 5.64 14.29 4.63
CA LYS A 157 5.33 12.89 4.26
C LYS A 157 3.82 12.54 4.20
N TYR A 158 2.89 13.46 4.50
CA TYR A 158 1.48 13.08 4.74
C TYR A 158 0.48 14.11 4.19
N VAL A 159 0.30 14.15 2.87
CA VAL A 159 -0.78 14.96 2.26
C VAL A 159 -2.06 14.12 2.01
N ASN A 160 -1.96 12.78 1.94
CA ASN A 160 -3.08 11.90 1.56
C ASN A 160 -3.50 10.94 2.67
N ARG A 161 -3.75 11.49 3.87
CA ARG A 161 -4.39 10.75 4.95
C ARG A 161 -5.90 10.87 4.84
N ILE A 162 -6.58 9.74 4.71
CA ILE A 162 -8.03 9.66 4.73
C ILE A 162 -8.45 8.93 5.98
N LYS A 163 -9.44 9.48 6.67
CA LYS A 163 -9.97 8.94 7.93
C LYS A 163 -11.48 8.89 7.83
N GLU A 164 -12.03 7.70 8.00
CA GLU A 164 -13.46 7.41 7.94
C GLU A 164 -13.92 6.83 9.27
N LEU A 165 -15.11 7.22 9.72
CA LEU A 165 -15.74 6.72 10.93
C LEU A 165 -16.93 5.83 10.58
N PHE A 166 -17.05 4.73 11.31
CA PHE A 166 -18.16 3.79 11.22
C PHE A 166 -18.69 3.48 12.61
N GLN A 167 -19.99 3.17 12.70
CA GLN A 167 -20.62 2.76 13.95
C GLN A 167 -20.08 1.41 14.45
N ASP A 168 -19.87 0.48 13.52
CA ASP A 168 -19.38 -0.87 13.78
C ASP A 168 -18.60 -1.41 12.56
N TRP A 169 -17.90 -2.54 12.76
CA TRP A 169 -17.11 -3.15 11.69
C TRP A 169 -17.96 -3.75 10.58
N ASN A 170 -19.18 -4.18 10.88
CA ASN A 170 -20.10 -4.69 9.87
C ASN A 170 -20.49 -3.59 8.87
N SER A 171 -20.84 -2.41 9.37
CA SER A 171 -21.14 -1.22 8.57
C SER A 171 -19.96 -0.79 7.70
N PHE A 172 -18.73 -0.86 8.24
CA PHE A 172 -17.50 -0.65 7.48
C PHE A 172 -17.35 -1.67 6.33
N VAL A 173 -17.43 -2.97 6.64
CA VAL A 173 -17.26 -4.05 5.65
C VAL A 173 -18.31 -3.94 4.55
N CYS A 174 -19.59 -3.77 4.89
CA CYS A 174 -20.67 -3.60 3.91
C CYS A 174 -20.45 -2.36 3.02
N ALA A 175 -20.07 -1.22 3.61
CA ALA A 175 -19.82 0.00 2.84
C ALA A 175 -18.67 -0.17 1.84
N LYS A 176 -17.57 -0.81 2.25
CA LYS A 176 -16.40 -1.03 1.40
C LYS A 176 -16.62 -2.10 0.33
N LYS A 177 -17.30 -3.20 0.65
CA LYS A 177 -17.67 -4.21 -0.35
C LYS A 177 -18.55 -3.64 -1.45
N LYS A 178 -19.55 -2.82 -1.08
CA LYS A 178 -20.39 -2.07 -2.05
C LYS A 178 -19.56 -1.10 -2.89
N LEU A 179 -18.64 -0.35 -2.28
CA LEU A 179 -17.78 0.61 -2.98
C LEU A 179 -16.90 -0.08 -4.04
N TYR A 180 -16.41 -1.29 -3.75
CA TYR A 180 -15.49 -2.02 -4.62
C TYR A 180 -16.15 -3.09 -5.51
N GLY A 181 -17.48 -3.24 -5.45
CA GLY A 181 -18.22 -4.20 -6.26
C GLY A 181 -17.86 -5.66 -5.95
N ILE A 182 -17.62 -5.97 -4.68
CA ILE A 182 -17.34 -7.33 -4.19
C ILE A 182 -18.66 -8.08 -3.90
N GLU A 183 -19.77 -7.34 -3.76
CA GLU A 183 -21.14 -7.82 -3.52
C GLU A 183 -22.12 -7.28 -4.57
#